data_AF-F7X1P0-F1
#
_entry.id   AF-F7X1P0-F1
#
_cell.length_a   1.000
_cell.length_b   1.000
_cell.length_c   1.000
_cell.angle_alpha   90.00
_cell.angle_beta   90.00
_cell.angle_gamma   90.00
#
_symmetry.space_group_name_H-M   'P 1'
#
loop_
_entity.id
_entity.type
_entity.pdbx_description
1 polymer ?
#
loop_
_entity_poly.entity_id
_entity_poly.type
_entity_poly.pdbx_seq_one_letter_code
_entity_poly.pdbx_strand_id
1 'polypeptide(L)'
;MPPAISIWDGLRRNNDRSGKMRSRTTMELFQYWNEVRGGRDLPRRDEIQPADIRSLLPNVFILQAQADGGIHFRLAGTHICGLFGDELRHRQFSALWLGGQQEEAARIAGQVVKRCMPMLLAASGATATGDRLEVEILLTPLASPDGTGDRILGALSPLSRPIWLHMKPLQHLVLESRCAALPASECSTTAGLTGSRIDACDRPFRMAQHLRVFEGGRRN
;
A
#
# COMPACT_ATOMS: atom_id res chain seq x y z
N MET A 1 1.36 -26.73 -10.41
CA MET A 1 1.58 -25.38 -10.97
C MET A 1 0.24 -24.83 -11.42
N PRO A 2 -0.35 -23.85 -10.73
CA PRO A 2 -1.55 -23.17 -11.24
C PRO A 2 -1.16 -22.00 -12.17
N PRO A 3 -2.03 -21.60 -13.12
CA PRO A 3 -1.66 -20.73 -14.22
C PRO A 3 -1.79 -19.25 -13.87
N ALA A 4 -0.97 -18.44 -14.55
CA ALA A 4 -1.08 -16.99 -14.60
C ALA A 4 -2.40 -16.59 -15.27
N ILE A 5 -3.39 -16.16 -14.49
CA ILE A 5 -4.66 -15.67 -15.02
C ILE A 5 -4.45 -14.21 -15.47
N SER A 6 -4.69 -13.99 -16.77
CA SER A 6 -4.75 -12.69 -17.43
C SER A 6 -5.90 -11.84 -16.88
N ILE A 7 -5.64 -11.12 -15.78
CA ILE A 7 -6.56 -10.17 -15.13
C ILE A 7 -6.53 -8.78 -15.81
N TRP A 8 -5.66 -8.59 -16.81
CA TRP A 8 -5.23 -7.25 -17.28
C TRP A 8 -6.14 -6.54 -18.29
N ASP A 9 -7.09 -7.21 -18.95
CA ASP A 9 -7.83 -6.60 -20.08
C ASP A 9 -9.16 -5.94 -19.70
N GLY A 10 -9.72 -6.24 -18.53
CA GLY A 10 -11.03 -5.72 -18.11
C GLY A 10 -11.03 -4.26 -17.65
N LEU A 11 -9.93 -3.77 -17.06
CA LEU A 11 -9.89 -2.46 -16.39
C LEU A 11 -9.51 -1.28 -17.30
N ARG A 12 -9.27 -1.50 -18.60
CA ARG A 12 -8.85 -0.43 -19.53
C ARG A 12 -9.99 0.44 -20.08
N ARG A 13 -11.27 0.11 -19.85
CA ARG A 13 -12.37 0.64 -20.69
C ARG A 13 -13.16 1.86 -20.21
N ASN A 14 -13.11 2.31 -18.96
CA ASN A 14 -13.87 3.52 -18.55
C ASN A 14 -12.95 4.58 -17.93
N ASN A 15 -12.71 5.65 -18.70
CA ASN A 15 -11.60 6.58 -18.53
C ASN A 15 -12.08 8.03 -18.55
N ASP A 16 -12.28 8.62 -17.37
CA ASP A 16 -12.41 10.08 -17.18
C ASP A 16 -11.13 10.65 -16.52
N ARG A 17 -10.71 11.84 -16.96
CA ARG A 17 -9.31 12.31 -16.95
C ARG A 17 -8.84 13.05 -15.68
N SER A 18 -9.55 12.99 -14.55
CA SER A 18 -9.19 13.75 -13.32
C SER A 18 -8.86 12.93 -12.06
N GLY A 19 -8.81 11.60 -12.11
CA GLY A 19 -8.53 10.78 -10.90
C GLY A 19 -7.91 9.41 -11.19
N LYS A 20 -7.22 9.26 -12.33
CA LYS A 20 -6.73 7.95 -12.77
C LYS A 20 -5.33 7.66 -12.23
N MET A 21 -5.18 6.51 -11.58
CA MET A 21 -3.87 5.93 -11.25
C MET A 21 -3.06 5.70 -12.52
N ARG A 22 -1.85 6.25 -12.54
CA ARG A 22 -0.88 6.13 -13.65
C ARG A 22 0.12 5.02 -13.40
N SER A 23 0.43 4.72 -12.14
CA SER A 23 1.35 3.65 -11.79
C SER A 23 0.63 2.31 -11.65
N ARG A 24 1.28 1.26 -12.16
CA ARG A 24 0.88 -0.12 -11.90
C ARG A 24 1.01 -0.47 -10.41
N THR A 25 2.00 0.08 -9.72
CA THR A 25 2.25 -0.19 -8.28
C THR A 25 1.12 0.34 -7.40
N THR A 26 0.67 1.56 -7.64
CA THR A 26 -0.46 2.15 -6.89
C THR A 26 -1.77 1.45 -7.22
N MET A 27 -2.00 1.10 -8.49
CA MET A 27 -3.17 0.33 -8.91
C MET A 27 -3.23 -1.06 -8.26
N GLU A 28 -2.15 -1.83 -8.31
CA GLU A 28 -2.08 -3.17 -7.69
C GLU A 28 -2.23 -3.08 -6.17
N LEU A 29 -1.60 -2.12 -5.50
CA LEU A 29 -1.74 -1.94 -4.05
C LEU A 29 -3.18 -1.57 -3.66
N PHE A 30 -3.83 -0.68 -4.42
CA PHE A 30 -5.20 -0.27 -4.16
C PHE A 30 -6.21 -1.39 -4.38
N GLN A 31 -6.03 -2.21 -5.42
CA GLN A 31 -6.85 -3.40 -5.65
C GLN A 31 -6.75 -4.37 -4.48
N TYR A 32 -5.51 -4.72 -4.10
CA TYR A 32 -5.25 -5.58 -2.96
C TYR A 32 -5.86 -5.03 -1.66
N TRP A 33 -5.72 -3.72 -1.39
CA TRP A 33 -6.32 -3.10 -0.21
C TRP A 33 -7.86 -3.21 -0.21
N ASN A 34 -8.51 -3.02 -1.36
CA ASN A 34 -9.95 -3.21 -1.49
C ASN A 34 -10.38 -4.68 -1.33
N GLU A 35 -9.58 -5.63 -1.80
CA GLU A 35 -9.85 -7.06 -1.60
C GLU A 35 -9.81 -7.44 -0.12
N VAL A 36 -8.78 -6.98 0.62
CA VAL A 36 -8.65 -7.27 2.06
C VAL A 36 -9.74 -6.59 2.88
N ARG A 37 -10.11 -5.34 2.57
CA ARG A 37 -11.17 -4.63 3.32
C ARG A 37 -12.54 -5.27 3.08
N GLY A 38 -12.79 -5.79 1.86
CA GLY A 38 -14.09 -6.27 1.43
C GLY A 38 -15.16 -5.18 1.54
N GLY A 39 -16.27 -5.49 2.22
CA GLY A 39 -17.35 -4.53 2.49
C GLY A 39 -17.09 -3.56 3.65
N ARG A 40 -15.95 -3.66 4.36
CA ARG A 40 -15.65 -2.85 5.54
C ARG A 40 -14.90 -1.58 5.17
N ASP A 41 -15.06 -0.53 5.96
CA ASP A 41 -14.36 0.75 5.72
C ASP A 41 -12.84 0.64 5.87
N LEU A 42 -12.37 -0.24 6.76
CA LEU A 42 -10.98 -0.30 7.18
C LEU A 42 -10.52 -1.75 7.37
N PRO A 43 -9.54 -2.25 6.60
CA PRO A 43 -8.89 -3.52 6.90
C PRO A 43 -7.96 -3.37 8.10
N ARG A 44 -7.78 -4.45 8.86
CA ARG A 44 -6.83 -4.49 9.97
C ARG A 44 -5.43 -4.75 9.43
N ARG A 45 -4.41 -4.20 10.10
CA ARG A 45 -3.02 -4.38 9.68
C ARG A 45 -2.65 -5.86 9.63
N ASP A 46 -3.07 -6.66 10.59
CA ASP A 46 -2.74 -8.10 10.69
C ASP A 46 -3.34 -8.94 9.54
N GLU A 47 -4.34 -8.42 8.83
CA GLU A 47 -4.89 -9.03 7.62
C GLU A 47 -3.98 -8.80 6.39
N ILE A 48 -3.14 -7.76 6.41
CA ILE A 48 -2.21 -7.45 5.31
C ILE A 48 -1.05 -8.45 5.31
N GLN A 49 -1.09 -9.41 4.39
CA GLN A 49 -0.06 -10.41 4.16
C GLN A 49 1.04 -9.88 3.21
N PRO A 50 2.30 -9.75 3.66
CA PRO A 50 3.39 -9.28 2.80
C PRO A 50 3.66 -10.20 1.60
N ALA A 51 3.31 -11.49 1.71
CA ALA A 51 3.51 -12.46 0.64
C ALA A 51 2.66 -12.14 -0.60
N ASP A 52 1.45 -11.64 -0.42
CA ASP A 52 0.49 -11.35 -1.50
C ASP A 52 0.90 -10.12 -2.32
N ILE A 53 1.67 -9.21 -1.71
CA ILE A 53 2.19 -7.99 -2.34
C ILE A 53 3.72 -8.00 -2.51
N ARG A 54 4.34 -9.19 -2.58
CA ARG A 54 5.81 -9.33 -2.59
C ARG A 54 6.51 -8.45 -3.64
N SER A 55 5.96 -8.35 -4.85
CA SER A 55 6.49 -7.52 -5.94
C SER A 55 6.42 -6.01 -5.66
N LEU A 56 5.50 -5.59 -4.79
CA LEU A 56 5.27 -4.19 -4.44
C LEU A 56 6.13 -3.73 -3.27
N LEU A 57 6.57 -4.65 -2.40
CA LEU A 57 7.28 -4.35 -1.15
C LEU A 57 8.40 -3.30 -1.26
N PRO A 58 9.25 -3.29 -2.31
CA PRO A 58 10.28 -2.26 -2.45
C PRO A 58 9.75 -0.83 -2.58
N ASN A 59 8.50 -0.67 -3.03
CA ASN A 59 7.83 0.60 -3.30
C ASN A 59 6.70 0.90 -2.30
N VAL A 60 6.58 0.13 -1.22
CA VAL A 60 5.53 0.24 -0.19
C VAL A 60 6.10 0.80 1.11
N PHE A 61 5.29 1.55 1.85
CA PHE A 61 5.62 2.05 3.18
C PHE A 61 4.43 1.92 4.13
N ILE A 62 4.72 1.96 5.43
CA ILE A 62 3.70 2.00 6.48
C ILE A 62 3.93 3.25 7.31
N LEU A 63 2.90 4.08 7.44
CA LEU A 63 2.88 5.19 8.37
C LEU A 63 2.05 4.83 9.61
N GLN A 64 2.36 5.49 10.72
CA GLN A 64 1.58 5.42 11.94
C GLN A 64 1.40 6.82 12.53
N ALA A 65 0.15 7.19 12.80
CA ALA A 65 -0.19 8.36 13.58
C ALA A 65 0.24 8.16 15.03
N GLN A 66 0.86 9.17 15.60
CA GLN A 66 1.27 9.22 17.01
C GLN A 66 0.30 10.10 17.80
N ALA A 67 0.32 9.97 19.13
CA ALA A 67 -0.57 10.74 20.01
C ALA A 67 -0.35 12.26 19.95
N ASP A 68 0.84 12.70 19.54
CA ASP A 68 1.21 14.10 19.32
C ASP A 68 0.70 14.66 17.98
N GLY A 69 -0.03 13.86 17.19
CA GLY A 69 -0.52 14.22 15.86
C GLY A 69 0.49 14.02 14.73
N GLY A 70 1.74 13.64 15.05
CA GLY A 70 2.77 13.35 14.06
C GLY A 70 2.52 12.02 13.35
N ILE A 71 2.70 12.00 12.03
CA ILE A 71 2.59 10.77 11.22
C ILE A 71 3.98 10.34 10.80
N HIS A 72 4.41 9.17 11.27
CA HIS A 72 5.77 8.70 11.14
C HIS A 72 5.86 7.39 10.37
N PHE A 73 6.94 7.21 9.61
CA PHE A 73 7.26 5.95 8.97
C PHE A 73 7.58 4.87 10.02
N ARG A 74 6.90 3.72 9.91
CA ARG A 74 7.24 2.49 10.64
C ARG A 74 8.10 1.55 9.82
N LEU A 75 7.92 1.60 8.51
CA LEU A 75 8.63 0.84 7.49
C LEU A 75 8.60 1.63 6.19
N ALA A 76 9.68 1.55 5.42
CA ALA A 76 9.71 1.99 4.03
C ALA A 76 10.47 0.93 3.20
N GLY A 77 9.95 0.67 1.99
CA GLY A 77 10.56 -0.23 1.03
C GLY A 77 11.90 0.28 0.53
N THR A 78 12.75 -0.64 0.08
CA THR A 78 14.15 -0.34 -0.29
C THR A 78 14.27 0.63 -1.46
N HIS A 79 13.36 0.60 -2.45
CA HIS A 79 13.39 1.59 -3.53
C HIS A 79 13.06 2.97 -3.00
N ILE A 80 12.11 3.09 -2.07
CA ILE A 80 11.77 4.38 -1.47
C ILE A 80 12.98 4.93 -0.71
N CYS A 81 13.61 4.14 0.16
CA CYS A 81 14.83 4.57 0.86
C CYS A 81 15.92 4.98 -0.14
N GLY A 82 16.09 4.23 -1.24
CA GLY A 82 17.02 4.57 -2.32
C GLY A 82 16.72 5.90 -3.01
N LEU A 83 15.45 6.26 -3.19
CA LEU A 83 15.06 7.56 -3.78
C LEU A 83 15.48 8.73 -2.90
N PHE A 84 15.43 8.60 -1.58
CA PHE A 84 15.81 9.67 -0.65
C PHE A 84 17.25 9.55 -0.14
N GLY A 85 17.94 8.46 -0.46
CA GLY A 85 19.32 8.19 -0.03
C GLY A 85 19.47 7.93 1.47
N ASP A 86 18.38 7.63 2.19
CA ASP A 86 18.36 7.49 3.64
C ASP A 86 17.29 6.50 4.11
N GLU A 87 17.49 5.91 5.29
CA GLU A 87 16.47 5.09 5.93
C GLU A 87 15.34 5.97 6.45
N LEU A 88 14.12 5.75 5.97
CA LEU A 88 12.99 6.58 6.36
C LEU A 88 12.35 6.17 7.68
N ARG A 89 12.77 5.06 8.30
CA ARG A 89 12.16 4.55 9.53
C ARG A 89 12.21 5.62 10.63
N HIS A 90 11.10 5.79 11.36
CA HIS A 90 10.91 6.81 12.40
C HIS A 90 10.90 8.26 11.92
N ARG A 91 11.20 8.54 10.64
CA ARG A 91 11.08 9.89 10.08
C ARG A 91 9.62 10.31 9.95
N GLN A 92 9.35 11.60 10.08
CA GLN A 92 8.02 12.15 9.88
C GLN A 92 7.68 12.19 8.38
N PHE A 93 6.45 11.84 8.00
CA PHE A 93 5.99 11.85 6.61
C PHE A 93 6.10 13.24 5.97
N SER A 94 5.74 14.28 6.72
CA SER A 94 5.83 15.68 6.29
C SER A 94 7.27 16.11 5.96
N ALA A 95 8.28 15.50 6.57
CA ALA A 95 9.68 15.83 6.34
C ALA A 95 10.22 15.38 4.96
N LEU A 96 9.43 14.66 4.17
CA LEU A 96 9.74 14.38 2.77
C LEU A 96 9.33 15.52 1.82
N TRP A 97 8.53 16.47 2.29
CA TRP A 97 7.94 17.52 1.46
C TRP A 97 8.72 18.83 1.60
N LEU A 98 8.64 19.65 0.56
CA LEU A 98 9.20 21.01 0.56
C LEU A 98 8.65 21.79 1.77
N GLY A 99 9.48 22.62 2.41
CA GLY A 99 9.14 23.32 3.65
C GLY A 99 7.75 23.98 3.65
N GLY A 100 7.37 24.65 2.57
CA GLY A 100 6.05 25.31 2.43
C GLY A 100 4.86 24.37 2.23
N GLN A 101 5.06 23.05 2.12
CA GLN A 101 4.01 22.04 1.92
C GLN A 101 3.99 20.95 2.99
N GLN A 102 4.84 21.05 4.02
CA GLN A 102 4.91 20.05 5.08
C GLN A 102 3.60 19.94 5.87
N GLU A 103 2.98 21.08 6.19
CA GLU A 103 1.69 21.13 6.90
C GLU A 103 0.57 20.53 6.04
N GLU A 104 0.54 20.86 4.75
CA GLU A 104 -0.47 20.33 3.82
C GLU A 104 -0.35 18.81 3.65
N ALA A 105 0.87 18.29 3.51
CA ALA A 105 1.11 16.87 3.44
C ALA A 105 0.72 16.13 4.75
N ALA A 106 1.02 16.72 5.91
CA ALA A 106 0.60 16.20 7.20
C ALA A 106 -0.93 16.19 7.32
N ARG A 107 -1.60 17.27 6.89
CA ARG A 107 -3.05 17.40 6.89
C ARG A 107 -3.69 16.33 6.01
N ILE A 108 -3.19 16.11 4.79
CA ILE A 108 -3.69 15.07 3.87
C ILE A 108 -3.57 13.68 4.52
N ALA A 109 -2.40 13.32 5.04
CA ALA A 109 -2.22 12.03 5.71
C ALA A 109 -3.12 11.89 6.94
N GLY A 110 -3.32 12.98 7.71
CA GLY A 110 -4.27 13.00 8.83
C GLY A 110 -5.73 12.82 8.38
N GLN A 111 -6.13 13.34 7.22
CA GLN A 111 -7.47 13.10 6.68
C GLN A 111 -7.68 11.65 6.23
N VAL A 112 -6.66 10.97 5.70
CA VAL A 112 -6.74 9.54 5.35
C VAL A 112 -7.11 8.72 6.57
N VAL A 113 -6.43 8.98 7.69
CA VAL A 113 -6.68 8.32 8.98
C VAL A 113 -8.06 8.70 9.52
N LYS A 114 -8.36 10.01 9.62
CA LYS A 114 -9.60 10.51 10.24
C LYS A 114 -10.86 10.11 9.49
N ARG A 115 -10.80 10.06 8.15
CA ARG A 115 -11.97 9.78 7.29
C ARG A 115 -12.06 8.32 6.86
N CYS A 116 -11.05 7.50 7.14
CA CYS A 116 -10.93 6.15 6.58
C CYS A 116 -11.07 6.15 5.05
N MET A 117 -10.52 7.17 4.37
CA MET A 117 -10.62 7.32 2.93
C MET A 117 -9.25 7.22 2.26
N PRO A 118 -9.07 6.37 1.24
CA PRO A 118 -7.84 6.30 0.46
C PRO A 118 -7.66 7.57 -0.40
N MET A 119 -6.41 8.02 -0.51
CA MET A 119 -6.02 9.22 -1.25
C MET A 119 -4.90 8.91 -2.25
N LEU A 120 -5.04 9.38 -3.48
CA LEU A 120 -4.01 9.38 -4.50
C LEU A 120 -3.44 10.79 -4.66
N LEU A 121 -2.13 10.92 -4.56
CA LEU A 121 -1.40 12.17 -4.68
C LEU A 121 -0.49 12.12 -5.90
N ALA A 122 -0.54 13.17 -6.72
CA ALA A 122 0.52 13.46 -7.67
C ALA A 122 1.55 14.39 -7.02
N ALA A 123 2.83 14.05 -7.19
CA ALA A 123 3.91 14.89 -6.69
C ALA A 123 5.11 14.84 -7.65
N SER A 124 6.02 15.80 -7.49
CA SER A 124 7.33 15.77 -8.14
C SER A 124 8.44 15.78 -7.09
N GLY A 125 9.43 14.91 -7.26
CA GLY A 125 10.67 14.91 -6.49
C GLY A 125 11.71 15.79 -7.16
N ALA A 126 12.47 16.55 -6.36
CA ALA A 126 13.59 17.36 -6.85
C ALA A 126 14.91 16.86 -6.24
N THR A 127 15.94 16.70 -7.06
CA THR A 127 17.32 16.45 -6.59
C THR A 127 18.03 17.77 -6.27
N ALA A 128 19.20 17.70 -5.62
CA ALA A 128 20.02 18.88 -5.34
C ALA A 128 20.48 19.63 -6.62
N THR A 129 20.60 18.92 -7.75
CA THR A 129 20.96 19.50 -9.06
C THR A 129 19.76 20.00 -9.85
N GLY A 130 18.55 19.95 -9.29
CA GLY A 130 17.32 20.43 -9.94
C GLY A 130 16.65 19.43 -10.88
N ASP A 131 17.19 18.21 -11.04
CA ASP A 131 16.53 17.15 -11.80
C ASP A 131 15.18 16.80 -11.14
N ARG A 132 14.14 16.62 -11.96
CA ARG A 132 12.77 16.35 -11.50
C ARG A 132 12.31 14.95 -11.83
N LEU A 133 11.57 14.35 -10.90
CA LEU A 133 10.92 13.06 -11.08
C LEU A 133 9.44 13.16 -10.72
N GLU A 134 8.56 12.90 -11.68
CA GLU A 134 7.15 12.70 -11.35
C GLU A 134 6.97 11.41 -10.55
N VAL A 135 6.25 11.50 -9.43
CA VAL A 135 5.90 10.37 -8.59
C VAL A 135 4.40 10.36 -8.31
N GLU A 136 3.87 9.16 -8.14
CA GLU A 136 2.51 8.94 -7.69
C GLU A 136 2.55 8.27 -6.32
N ILE A 137 1.77 8.81 -5.38
CA ILE A 137 1.73 8.33 -3.99
C ILE A 137 0.30 7.91 -3.66
N LEU A 138 0.14 6.66 -3.26
CA LEU A 138 -1.12 6.15 -2.74
C LEU A 138 -1.03 6.10 -1.22
N LEU A 139 -2.08 6.57 -0.54
CA LEU A 139 -2.27 6.44 0.90
C LEU A 139 -3.58 5.68 1.14
N THR A 140 -3.52 4.51 1.77
CA THR A 140 -4.69 3.72 2.15
C THR A 140 -4.72 3.52 3.67
N PRO A 141 -5.85 3.77 4.33
CA PRO A 141 -5.93 3.67 5.79
C PRO A 141 -5.95 2.20 6.22
N LEU A 142 -5.39 1.92 7.41
CA LEU A 142 -5.43 0.63 8.09
C LEU A 142 -5.81 0.82 9.56
N ALA A 143 -6.45 -0.20 10.14
CA ALA A 143 -6.60 -0.32 11.58
C ALA A 143 -5.37 -0.99 12.21
N SER A 144 -5.00 -0.61 13.42
CA SER A 144 -4.15 -1.44 14.27
C SER A 144 -4.91 -2.72 14.72
N PRO A 145 -4.20 -3.71 15.30
CA PRO A 145 -4.83 -4.94 15.74
C PRO A 145 -5.98 -4.76 16.75
N ASP A 146 -5.97 -3.68 17.53
CA ASP A 146 -7.02 -3.27 18.47
C ASP A 146 -8.24 -2.60 17.81
N GLY A 147 -8.18 -2.37 16.49
CA GLY A 147 -9.23 -1.73 15.71
C GLY A 147 -9.08 -0.21 15.56
N THR A 148 -8.04 0.40 16.14
CA THR A 148 -7.83 1.85 16.04
C THR A 148 -7.36 2.21 14.63
N GLY A 149 -8.06 3.12 13.94
CA GLY A 149 -7.59 3.68 12.67
C GLY A 149 -6.41 4.63 12.90
N ASP A 150 -5.19 4.10 13.00
CA ASP A 150 -3.96 4.87 13.26
C ASP A 150 -2.86 4.62 12.24
N ARG A 151 -3.10 3.80 11.22
CA ARG A 151 -2.07 3.37 10.26
C ARG A 151 -2.45 3.72 8.83
N ILE A 152 -1.42 3.88 8.01
CA ILE A 152 -1.55 4.05 6.57
C ILE A 152 -0.62 3.05 5.89
N LEU A 153 -1.15 2.25 4.98
CA LEU A 153 -0.38 1.52 3.99
C LEU A 153 -0.28 2.39 2.74
N GLY A 154 0.94 2.69 2.31
CA GLY A 154 1.14 3.53 1.14
C GLY A 154 2.09 2.93 0.12
N ALA A 155 2.01 3.44 -1.10
CA ALA A 155 3.00 3.18 -2.14
C ALA A 155 3.51 4.51 -2.70
N LEU A 156 4.79 4.54 -3.08
CA LEU A 156 5.39 5.64 -3.81
C LEU A 156 6.01 5.06 -5.09
N SER A 157 5.54 5.52 -6.24
CA SER A 157 6.01 5.05 -7.53
C SER A 157 6.53 6.20 -8.39
N PRO A 158 7.79 6.15 -8.83
CA PRO A 158 8.25 6.92 -9.98
C PRO A 158 7.38 6.65 -11.21
N LEU A 159 7.06 7.70 -11.98
CA LEU A 159 6.31 7.59 -13.24
C LEU A 159 7.23 7.55 -14.47
N SER A 160 8.52 7.77 -14.27
CA SER A 160 9.57 7.57 -15.26
C SER A 160 10.79 6.92 -14.59
N ARG A 161 11.75 6.44 -15.40
CA ARG A 161 13.01 5.85 -14.92
C ARG A 161 14.19 6.57 -15.55
N PRO A 162 14.50 7.80 -15.12
CA PRO A 162 15.67 8.51 -15.62
C PRO A 162 16.95 7.79 -15.18
N ILE A 163 18.02 7.97 -15.94
CA ILE A 163 19.31 7.29 -15.69
C ILE A 163 19.88 7.59 -14.30
N TRP A 164 19.53 8.74 -13.72
CA TRP A 164 20.02 9.21 -12.43
C TRP A 164 19.20 8.74 -11.22
N LEU A 165 18.09 8.02 -11.40
CA LEU A 165 17.09 7.69 -10.36
C LEU A 165 17.67 7.07 -9.07
N HIS A 166 18.79 6.36 -9.19
CA HIS A 166 19.48 5.70 -8.07
C HIS A 166 20.88 6.28 -7.80
N MET A 167 21.24 7.38 -8.47
CA MET A 167 22.52 8.07 -8.32
C MET A 167 22.39 9.37 -7.55
N LYS A 168 21.24 10.06 -7.69
CA LYS A 168 20.98 11.35 -7.08
C LYS A 168 19.74 11.27 -6.19
N PRO A 169 19.87 11.46 -4.87
CA PRO A 169 18.72 11.40 -3.99
C PRO A 169 17.81 12.61 -4.18
N LEU A 170 16.51 12.38 -4.03
CA LEU A 170 15.50 13.41 -3.89
C LEU A 170 15.70 14.13 -2.56
N GLN A 171 15.71 15.46 -2.61
CA GLN A 171 15.82 16.32 -1.43
C GLN A 171 14.45 16.55 -0.80
N HIS A 172 13.42 16.69 -1.64
CA HIS A 172 12.05 16.88 -1.21
C HIS A 172 11.08 16.51 -2.34
N LEU A 173 9.83 16.32 -1.94
CA LEU A 173 8.65 16.21 -2.79
C LEU A 173 7.91 17.53 -2.82
N VAL A 174 7.26 17.80 -3.94
CA VAL A 174 6.33 18.91 -4.15
C VAL A 174 5.00 18.33 -4.61
N LEU A 175 3.94 18.51 -3.80
CA LEU A 175 2.56 18.24 -4.16
C LEU A 175 2.17 19.00 -5.42
N GLU A 176 1.57 18.29 -6.35
CA GLU A 176 0.88 18.87 -7.48
C GLU A 176 -0.60 19.06 -7.13
N SER A 177 -1.30 19.96 -7.82
CA SER A 177 -2.72 20.26 -7.58
C SER A 177 -3.68 19.07 -7.79
N ARG A 178 -3.17 17.92 -8.22
CA ARG A 178 -3.95 16.69 -8.42
C ARG A 178 -3.85 15.80 -7.19
N CYS A 179 -4.83 15.95 -6.30
CA CYS A 179 -5.11 15.00 -5.23
C CYS A 179 -6.53 14.47 -5.41
N ALA A 180 -6.71 13.16 -5.36
CA ALA A 180 -8.00 12.53 -5.52
C ALA A 180 -8.30 11.62 -4.33
N ALA A 181 -9.45 11.86 -3.67
CA ALA A 181 -10.05 10.86 -2.82
C ALA A 181 -10.57 9.73 -3.72
N LEU A 182 -10.20 8.50 -3.39
CA LEU A 182 -10.63 7.35 -4.17
C LEU A 182 -11.92 6.81 -3.55
N PRO A 183 -12.97 6.56 -4.35
CA PRO A 183 -14.16 5.90 -3.84
C PRO A 183 -13.74 4.52 -3.33
N ALA A 184 -14.16 4.20 -2.11
CA ALA A 184 -14.10 2.82 -1.65
C ALA A 184 -15.01 2.04 -2.61
N SER A 185 -14.47 1.13 -3.42
CA SER A 185 -15.29 0.41 -4.39
C SER A 185 -16.40 -0.33 -3.64
N GLU A 186 -17.66 -0.08 -3.99
CA GLU A 186 -18.77 -0.87 -3.49
C GLU A 186 -18.49 -2.33 -3.86
N CYS A 187 -18.43 -3.19 -2.84
CA CYS A 187 -18.27 -4.61 -3.05
C CYS A 187 -19.51 -5.05 -3.83
N SER A 188 -19.36 -5.34 -5.12
CA SER A 188 -20.46 -5.82 -5.95
C SER A 188 -20.79 -7.24 -5.49
N THR A 189 -21.63 -7.35 -4.47
CA THR A 189 -22.27 -8.62 -4.11
C THR A 189 -23.11 -9.02 -5.32
N THR A 190 -22.58 -9.91 -6.15
CA THR A 190 -23.39 -10.66 -7.10
C THR A 190 -24.23 -11.64 -6.28
N ALA A 191 -25.32 -11.11 -5.71
CA ALA A 191 -26.40 -11.91 -5.14
C ALA A 191 -27.15 -12.59 -6.30
N GLY A 192 -26.60 -13.71 -6.78
CA GLY A 192 -27.33 -14.67 -7.60
C GLY A 192 -28.10 -15.62 -6.68
N LEU A 193 -29.31 -15.25 -6.31
CA LEU A 193 -30.28 -16.18 -5.70
C LEU A 193 -30.77 -17.16 -6.76
N THR A 194 -30.40 -18.44 -6.65
CA THR A 194 -31.29 -19.54 -7.03
C THR A 194 -30.97 -20.73 -6.12
N GLY A 195 -31.94 -21.11 -5.30
CA GLY A 195 -31.75 -22.06 -4.22
C GLY A 195 -31.60 -23.51 -4.67
N SER A 196 -30.88 -24.28 -3.86
CA SER A 196 -31.38 -25.59 -3.42
C SER A 196 -30.71 -25.96 -2.10
N ARG A 197 -31.54 -26.42 -1.15
CA ARG A 197 -31.18 -26.98 0.14
C ARG A 197 -30.30 -28.22 -0.04
N ILE A 198 -29.16 -28.30 0.65
CA ILE A 198 -28.67 -29.55 1.25
C ILE A 198 -28.02 -29.22 2.60
N ASP A 199 -28.38 -30.06 3.58
CA ASP A 199 -28.05 -30.03 4.99
C ASP A 199 -26.56 -30.11 5.35
N ALA A 200 -26.30 -29.77 6.60
CA ALA A 200 -25.02 -29.62 7.28
C ALA A 200 -24.09 -30.85 7.27
N CYS A 201 -22.78 -30.58 7.34
CA CYS A 201 -21.87 -31.38 8.16
C CYS A 201 -20.72 -30.52 8.72
N ASP A 202 -20.83 -30.30 10.01
CA ASP A 202 -19.79 -30.01 10.99
C ASP A 202 -18.60 -30.98 10.85
N ARG A 203 -17.35 -30.47 10.78
CA ARG A 203 -16.14 -31.02 11.43
C ARG A 203 -14.83 -30.26 11.13
N PRO A 204 -13.81 -30.39 12.01
CA PRO A 204 -12.83 -29.36 12.30
C PRO A 204 -11.53 -29.43 11.48
N PHE A 205 -10.84 -28.29 11.41
CA PHE A 205 -9.46 -28.17 10.94
C PHE A 205 -8.51 -29.10 11.73
N ARG A 206 -8.02 -30.16 11.09
CA ARG A 206 -6.98 -31.03 11.63
C ARG A 206 -5.62 -30.34 11.54
N MET A 207 -4.94 -30.24 12.67
CA MET A 207 -3.52 -29.93 12.76
C MET A 207 -2.68 -31.02 12.08
N ALA A 208 -1.80 -30.61 11.19
CA ALA A 208 -0.76 -31.47 10.65
C ALA A 208 0.39 -31.58 11.68
N GLN A 209 0.54 -32.75 12.29
CA GLN A 209 1.80 -33.20 12.87
C GLN A 209 2.43 -34.19 11.90
N HIS A 210 3.73 -34.03 11.61
CA HIS A 210 4.76 -35.08 11.70
C HIS A 210 6.09 -34.56 11.12
N LEU A 211 7.05 -34.28 12.00
CA LEU A 211 8.47 -34.32 11.67
C LEU A 211 9.04 -35.58 12.33
N ARG A 212 9.45 -36.57 11.55
CA ARG A 212 10.22 -37.72 12.05
C ARG A 212 11.71 -37.37 11.93
N VAL A 213 12.38 -37.30 13.06
CA VAL A 213 13.84 -37.26 13.14
C VAL A 213 14.33 -38.70 13.07
N PHE A 214 15.21 -39.00 12.11
CA PHE A 214 15.89 -40.30 12.00
C PHE A 214 17.07 -40.34 12.97
N GLU A 215 17.11 -41.36 13.83
CA GLU A 215 18.30 -41.70 14.60
C GLU A 215 19.40 -42.24 13.68
N GLY A 216 20.52 -41.53 13.58
CA GLY A 216 21.72 -41.98 12.91
C GLY A 216 22.54 -42.91 13.81
N GLY A 217 22.46 -44.21 13.57
CA GLY A 217 23.32 -45.22 14.19
C GLY A 217 24.68 -45.31 13.49
N ARG A 218 25.76 -45.06 14.24
CA ARG A 218 27.17 -45.20 13.83
C ARG A 218 27.72 -46.55 14.32
N ARG A 219 28.17 -47.41 13.41
CA ARG A 219 29.09 -48.56 13.56
C ARG A 219 29.70 -48.77 12.16
N ASN A 220 31.00 -48.89 11.91
CA ASN A 220 32.20 -49.16 12.71
C ASN A 220 33.27 -48.10 12.48
#